data_AF-A0A2N2RTT7-F1
#
_entry.id   AF-A0A2N2RTT7-F1
#
_cell.length_a   1.000
_cell.length_b   1.000
_cell.length_c   1.000
_cell.angle_alpha   90.00
_cell.angle_beta   90.00
_cell.angle_gamma   90.00
#
_symmetry.space_group_name_H-M   'P 1'
#
loop_
_entity.id
_entity.type
_entity.pdbx_description
1 polymer ?
#
loop_
_entity_poly.entity_id
_entity_poly.type
_entity_poly.pdbx_seq_one_letter_code
_entity_poly.pdbx_strand_id
1 'polypeptide(L)'
;MQVEAIYNQGKIELSQPLRLKHNNVRLVVTVPDDEIEVQDNAYNLPPEVIAEAEKMRKRLDDVMNAPLPPDDELPPLSAKQLSRIEAFALREDR
;
A
#
# COMPACT_ATOMS: atom_id res chain seq x y z
N MET A 1 16.21 -15.07 25.07
CA MET A 1 17.62 -14.60 25.09
C MET A 1 17.62 -13.18 24.58
N GLN A 2 18.20 -12.23 25.30
CA GLN A 2 18.39 -10.86 24.85
C GLN A 2 19.85 -10.69 24.42
N VAL A 3 20.07 -9.94 23.36
CA VAL A 3 21.39 -9.67 22.79
C VAL A 3 21.46 -8.18 22.55
N GLU A 4 22.58 -7.57 22.95
CA GLU A 4 22.82 -6.17 22.69
C GLU A 4 23.17 -5.95 21.21
N ALA A 5 22.55 -4.92 20.63
CA ALA A 5 22.84 -4.45 19.30
C ALA A 5 23.12 -2.96 19.35
N ILE A 6 24.02 -2.51 18.49
CA ILE A 6 24.41 -1.11 18.35
C ILE A 6 23.77 -0.61 17.06
N TYR A 7 22.99 0.46 17.19
CA TYR A 7 22.53 1.22 16.02
C TYR A 7 23.57 2.29 15.68
N ASN A 8 24.06 2.28 14.44
CA ASN A 8 25.00 3.28 13.94
C ASN A 8 24.62 3.64 12.50
N GLN A 9 24.23 4.91 12.28
CA GLN A 9 23.95 5.46 10.94
C GLN A 9 23.02 4.59 10.07
N GLY A 10 21.91 4.10 10.62
CA GLY A 10 20.95 3.28 9.87
C GLY A 10 21.27 1.79 9.82
N LYS A 11 22.35 1.34 10.48
CA LYS A 11 22.75 -0.07 10.56
C LYS A 11 22.62 -0.59 11.97
N ILE A 12 22.12 -1.82 12.10
CA ILE A 12 22.05 -2.55 13.37
C ILE A 12 23.16 -3.60 13.35
N GLU A 13 24.10 -3.47 14.27
CA GLU A 13 25.23 -4.40 14.43
C GLU A 13 25.11 -5.14 15.76
N LEU A 14 25.42 -6.43 15.77
CA LEU A 14 25.43 -7.21 17.01
C LEU A 14 26.76 -6.99 17.72
N SER A 15 26.72 -6.71 19.04
CA SER A 15 27.95 -6.50 19.82
C SER A 15 28.83 -7.75 19.89
N GLN A 16 28.22 -8.94 19.73
CA GLN A 16 28.90 -10.22 19.69
C GLN A 16 28.44 -11.04 18.47
N PRO A 17 29.37 -11.73 17.79
CA PRO A 17 29.03 -12.58 16.67
C PRO A 17 28.19 -13.77 17.13
N LEU A 18 26.98 -13.91 16.56
CA LEU A 18 26.05 -14.99 16.86
C LEU A 18 25.89 -15.92 15.67
N ARG A 19 26.07 -17.22 15.93
CA ARG A 19 25.75 -18.27 14.96
C ARG A 19 24.35 -18.79 15.24
N LEU A 20 23.39 -18.38 14.40
CA LEU A 20 22.02 -18.87 14.47
C LEU A 20 21.94 -20.27 13.83
N LYS A 21 21.02 -21.10 14.33
CA LYS A 21 20.79 -22.46 13.80
C LYS A 21 20.17 -22.46 12.39
N HIS A 22 19.49 -21.37 12.03
CA HIS A 22 18.79 -21.22 10.76
C HIS A 22 19.30 -19.99 10.01
N ASN A 23 19.21 -20.03 8.68
CA ASN A 23 19.66 -18.96 7.80
C ASN A 23 18.73 -17.73 7.82
N ASN A 24 17.44 -17.93 8.08
CA ASN A 24 16.45 -16.86 8.18
C ASN A 24 15.78 -16.92 9.54
N VAL A 25 15.95 -15.87 10.33
CA VAL A 25 15.36 -15.73 11.65
C VAL A 25 14.81 -14.31 11.75
N ARG A 26 13.52 -14.18 12.10
CA ARG A 26 12.92 -12.87 12.39
C ARG A 26 13.39 -12.39 13.76
N LEU A 27 13.95 -11.19 13.81
CA LEU A 27 14.37 -10.54 15.04
C LEU A 27 13.41 -9.39 15.36
N VAL A 28 13.21 -9.14 16.65
CA VAL A 28 12.46 -7.99 17.17
C VAL A 28 13.46 -7.14 17.93
N VAL A 29 13.51 -5.85 17.63
CA VAL A 29 14.44 -4.89 18.25
C VAL A 29 13.60 -3.94 19.10
N THR A 30 13.96 -3.83 20.37
CA THR A 30 13.37 -2.84 21.28
C THR A 30 14.28 -1.61 21.27
N VAL A 31 13.76 -0.50 20.77
CA VAL A 31 14.45 0.79 20.74
C VAL A 31 13.70 1.72 21.70
N PRO A 32 14.39 2.44 22.60
CA PRO A 32 13.78 3.48 23.42
C PRO A 32 13.10 4.56 22.55
N ASP A 33 11.93 5.03 22.95
CA ASP A 33 11.14 5.99 22.17
C ASP A 33 11.86 7.35 22.00
N ASP A 34 12.72 7.73 22.95
CA ASP A 34 13.53 8.95 22.91
C ASP A 34 14.64 8.93 21.83
N GLU A 35 15.04 7.74 21.38
CA GLU A 35 16.01 7.56 20.30
C GLU A 35 15.36 7.49 18.91
N ILE A 36 14.03 7.58 18.84
CA ILE A 36 13.26 7.54 17.58
C ILE A 36 12.79 8.95 17.23
N GLU A 37 13.41 9.55 16.21
CA GLU A 37 12.83 10.71 15.55
C GLU A 37 11.66 10.26 14.68
N VAL A 38 10.44 10.33 15.23
CA VAL A 38 9.22 10.19 14.44
C VAL A 38 9.08 11.45 13.59
N GLN A 39 9.47 11.37 12.32
CA GLN A 39 9.06 12.39 11.34
C GLN A 39 7.56 12.21 11.09
N ASP A 40 6.72 12.84 11.94
CA ASP A 40 5.26 12.87 11.78
C ASP A 40 4.84 13.45 10.42
N ASN A 41 5.73 14.23 9.79
CA ASN A 41 5.55 14.81 8.48
C ASN A 41 6.78 14.55 7.61
N ALA A 42 6.88 13.35 7.02
CA ALA A 42 7.86 13.08 5.95
C ALA A 42 7.77 14.10 4.80
N TYR A 43 6.66 14.82 4.70
CA TYR A 43 6.46 15.96 3.81
C TYR A 43 5.88 17.11 4.62
N ASN A 44 6.61 18.21 4.76
CA ASN A 44 6.16 19.44 5.41
C ASN A 44 5.11 20.15 4.51
N LEU A 45 3.97 19.48 4.28
CA LEU A 45 2.95 19.93 3.35
C LEU A 45 2.08 21.01 3.98
N PRO A 46 1.69 22.05 3.22
CA PRO A 46 0.72 23.02 3.69
C PRO A 46 -0.60 22.34 4.08
N PRO A 47 -1.32 22.85 5.09
CA PRO A 47 -2.59 22.27 5.56
C PRO A 47 -3.65 22.20 4.45
N GLU A 48 -3.58 23.10 3.47
CA GLU A 48 -4.47 23.10 2.30
C GLU A 48 -4.31 21.84 1.44
N VAL A 49 -3.08 21.38 1.24
CA VAL A 49 -2.76 20.20 0.43
C VAL A 49 -3.25 18.92 1.13
N ILE A 50 -3.11 18.87 2.46
CA ILE A 50 -3.61 17.76 3.27
C ILE A 50 -5.14 17.70 3.18
N ALA A 51 -5.82 18.83 3.33
CA ALA A 51 -7.27 18.90 3.22
C ALA A 51 -7.78 18.49 1.83
N GLU A 52 -7.06 18.86 0.77
CA GLU A 52 -7.39 18.42 -0.60
C GLU A 52 -7.19 16.91 -0.79
N ALA A 53 -6.10 16.36 -0.26
CA ALA A 53 -5.82 14.92 -0.31
C ALA A 53 -6.89 14.11 0.44
N GLU A 54 -7.31 14.55 1.63
CA GLU A 54 -8.40 13.92 2.39
C GLU A 54 -9.73 13.97 1.63
N LYS A 55 -10.04 15.11 1.02
CA LYS A 55 -11.25 15.26 0.19
C LYS A 55 -11.23 14.33 -1.01
N MET A 56 -10.08 14.18 -1.66
CA MET A 56 -9.91 13.26 -2.79
C MET A 56 -10.08 11.81 -2.35
N ARG A 57 -9.45 11.42 -1.24
CA ARG A 57 -9.55 10.08 -0.68
C ARG A 57 -10.99 9.72 -0.32
N LYS A 58 -11.71 10.63 0.33
CA LYS A 58 -13.12 10.43 0.66
C LYS A 58 -13.98 10.19 -0.58
N ARG A 59 -13.77 10.97 -1.65
CA ARG A 59 -14.49 10.76 -2.92
C ARG A 59 -14.23 9.37 -3.52
N LEU A 60 -12.99 8.90 -3.46
CA LEU A 60 -12.64 7.57 -3.97
C LEU A 60 -13.30 6.47 -3.14
N ASP A 61 -13.28 6.60 -1.81
CA ASP A 61 -13.94 5.65 -0.92
C ASP A 61 -15.46 5.63 -1.17
N ASP A 62 -16.08 6.78 -1.40
CA ASP A 62 -17.51 6.86 -1.73
C ASP A 62 -17.82 6.14 -3.05
N VAL A 63 -16.99 6.29 -4.08
CA VAL A 63 -17.16 5.59 -5.37
C VAL A 63 -16.93 4.09 -5.24
N MET A 64 -15.89 3.68 -4.51
CA MET A 64 -15.53 2.27 -4.34
C MET A 64 -16.59 1.48 -3.56
N ASN A 65 -17.27 2.14 -2.61
CA ASN A 65 -18.30 1.53 -1.78
C ASN A 65 -19.73 1.81 -2.29
N ALA A 66 -19.88 2.58 -3.38
CA ALA A 66 -21.19 2.82 -3.96
C ALA A 66 -21.77 1.52 -4.54
N PRO A 67 -23.09 1.30 -4.41
CA PRO A 67 -23.75 0.22 -5.14
C PRO A 67 -23.60 0.45 -6.66
N LEU A 68 -23.51 -0.64 -7.41
CA LEU A 68 -23.50 -0.57 -8.86
C LEU A 68 -24.80 0.11 -9.34
N PRO A 69 -24.72 1.01 -10.34
CA PRO A 69 -25.92 1.58 -10.94
C PRO A 69 -26.77 0.48 -11.59
N PRO A 70 -28.09 0.65 -11.66
CA PRO A 70 -28.96 -0.27 -12.39
C PRO A 70 -28.59 -0.30 -13.88
N ASP A 71 -28.80 -1.44 -14.53
CA ASP A 71 -28.40 -1.66 -15.93
C ASP A 71 -29.02 -0.63 -16.90
N ASP A 72 -30.21 -0.11 -16.59
CA ASP A 72 -30.92 0.88 -17.40
C ASP A 72 -30.25 2.28 -17.41
N GLU A 73 -29.37 2.55 -16.43
CA GLU A 73 -28.59 3.79 -16.34
C GLU A 73 -27.20 3.65 -16.99
N LEU A 74 -26.84 2.46 -17.48
CA LEU A 74 -25.56 2.25 -18.14
C LEU A 74 -25.54 2.90 -19.53
N PRO A 75 -24.44 3.55 -19.91
CA PRO A 75 -24.31 4.12 -21.23
C PRO A 75 -24.32 3.02 -22.31
N PRO A 76 -24.86 3.31 -23.51
CA PRO A 76 -24.88 2.33 -24.59
C PRO A 76 -23.46 1.95 -25.02
N LEU A 77 -23.27 0.69 -25.38
CA LEU A 77 -21.97 0.19 -25.83
C LEU A 77 -21.54 0.86 -27.13
N SER A 78 -20.29 1.28 -27.18
CA SER A 78 -19.67 1.78 -28.40
C SER A 78 -19.45 0.64 -29.42
N ALA A 79 -19.38 0.99 -30.71
CA ALA A 79 -19.10 0.04 -31.78
C ALA A 79 -17.83 -0.80 -31.53
N LYS A 80 -16.77 -0.18 -30.96
CA LYS A 80 -15.52 -0.86 -30.62
C LYS A 80 -15.70 -1.90 -29.50
N GLN A 81 -16.58 -1.63 -28.54
CA GLN A 81 -16.89 -2.57 -27.46
C GLN A 81 -17.69 -3.76 -28.00
N LEU A 82 -18.67 -3.52 -28.87
CA LEU A 82 -19.45 -4.58 -29.52
C LEU A 82 -18.56 -5.53 -30.34
N SER A 83 -17.67 -4.99 -31.19
CA SER A 83 -16.74 -5.82 -31.97
C SER A 83 -15.79 -6.66 -31.10
N ARG A 84 -15.44 -6.16 -29.91
CA ARG A 84 -14.63 -6.91 -28.96
C ARG A 84 -15.43 -8.05 -28.31
N ILE A 85 -16.71 -7.84 -27.99
CA ILE A 85 -17.60 -8.87 -27.45
C ILE A 85 -17.77 -10.00 -28.48
N GLU A 86 -18.04 -9.66 -29.74
CA GLU A 86 -18.15 -10.64 -30.84
C GLU A 86 -16.86 -11.46 -31.02
N ALA A 87 -15.70 -10.80 -30.95
CA ALA A 87 -14.41 -11.47 -31.07
C ALA A 87 -14.09 -12.42 -29.90
N PHE A 88 -14.63 -12.15 -28.70
CA PHE A 88 -14.50 -13.05 -27.55
C PHE A 88 -15.44 -14.24 -27.65
N ALA A 89 -16.68 -14.04 -28.10
CA ALA A 89 -17.63 -15.14 -28.31
C ALA A 89 -17.09 -16.18 -29.31
N LEU A 90 -16.47 -15.72 -30.41
CA LEU A 90 -15.82 -16.59 -31.40
C LEU A 90 -14.64 -17.42 -30.87
N ARG A 91 -14.08 -17.07 -29.71
CA ARG A 91 -12.98 -17.82 -29.06
C ARG A 91 -13.47 -18.91 -28.12
N GLU A 92 -14.66 -18.76 -27.54
CA GLU A 92 -15.23 -19.77 -26.63
C GLU A 92 -15.80 -20.98 -27.38
N ASP A 93 -16.22 -20.80 -28.64
CA ASP A 93 -16.72 -21.88 -29.51
C ASP A 93 -15.60 -22.74 -30.17
N ARG A 94 -14.36 -22.68 -29.66
CA ARG A 94 -13.18 -23.38 -30.20
C ARG A 94 -12.54 -24.31 -29.17
#